data_AF-G2E8A3-F1
#
_entry.id   AF-G2E8A3-F1
#
_cell.length_a   1.000
_cell.length_b   1.000
_cell.length_c   1.000
_cell.angle_alpha   90.00
_cell.angle_beta   90.00
_cell.angle_gamma   90.00
#
_symmetry.space_group_name_H-M   'P 1'
#
loop_
_entity.id
_entity.type
_entity.pdbx_description
1 polymer ?
#
loop_
_entity_poly.entity_id
_entity_poly.type
_entity_poly.pdbx_seq_one_letter_code
_entity_poly.pdbx_strand_id
1 'polypeptide(L)'
;MNQSSHHSRLLLAVLLSCLSVGAGAADYINLEGRVGRLERILENQSGSELLMQMQQLQTEMQELRGMLESQKLELDKLKRQQRDQYLDIDSRLGSINGGGSNQPSLSTTVGNATPTLPSGVIDASGGGFSQSASGNTQVQPQSGAAGLAESYGPVGIPSLPSPETVGGNERDAYTEAFELLKERKYDQAITAFNDLLRRYPQGQFSDNARYWLAETYYVQRNLTAALSEFERLLQLNPQSPKVPGAMLKIGFIQYDQKDFEQAKVSLERVIATYPNSTEARLAKGRLERIGESKP
;
A
#
# COMPACT_ATOMS: atom_id res chain seq x y z
N MET A 1 80.99 -3.81 9.10
CA MET A 1 79.87 -2.87 9.32
C MET A 1 80.01 -1.74 8.32
N ASN A 2 79.43 -1.75 7.12
CA ASN A 2 78.03 -1.84 6.66
C ASN A 2 77.33 -0.46 6.57
N GLN A 3 76.92 -0.13 5.35
CA GLN A 3 75.95 0.91 4.92
C GLN A 3 76.42 2.37 4.76
N SER A 4 77.15 2.64 3.67
CA SER A 4 77.14 3.95 2.99
C SER A 4 77.26 3.70 1.48
N SER A 5 76.18 3.92 0.69
CA SER A 5 76.20 4.20 -0.78
C SER A 5 74.93 3.86 -1.60
N HIS A 6 73.72 3.72 -1.03
CA HIS A 6 72.53 3.39 -1.85
C HIS A 6 71.62 4.55 -2.28
N HIS A 7 71.81 5.79 -1.79
CA HIS A 7 70.91 6.90 -2.14
C HIS A 7 71.32 7.77 -3.33
N SER A 8 72.49 7.55 -3.94
CA SER A 8 72.93 8.35 -5.11
C SER A 8 72.77 7.64 -6.48
N ARG A 9 72.20 6.43 -6.51
CA ARG A 9 72.03 5.62 -7.74
C ARG A 9 70.64 5.68 -8.38
N LEU A 10 69.73 6.49 -7.85
CA LEU A 10 68.34 6.56 -8.32
C LEU A 10 68.07 7.63 -9.40
N LEU A 11 69.05 8.48 -9.74
CA LEU A 11 68.85 9.57 -10.71
C LEU A 11 69.56 9.39 -12.06
N LEU A 12 70.19 8.24 -12.34
CA LEU A 12 70.92 8.04 -13.61
C LEU A 12 70.74 6.65 -14.24
N ALA A 13 69.54 6.08 -14.16
CA ALA A 13 69.18 4.83 -14.85
C ALA A 13 67.88 4.94 -15.67
N VAL A 14 67.55 6.15 -16.13
CA VAL A 14 66.37 6.43 -16.98
C VAL A 14 66.72 6.44 -18.48
N LEU A 15 67.97 6.17 -18.89
CA LEU A 15 68.40 6.46 -20.27
C LEU A 15 69.14 5.37 -21.06
N LEU A 16 69.15 4.08 -20.67
CA LEU A 16 69.72 3.07 -21.56
C LEU A 16 69.19 1.64 -21.33
N SER A 17 68.03 1.34 -21.90
CA SER A 17 67.55 -0.04 -22.12
C SER A 17 66.66 -0.09 -23.38
N CYS A 18 67.24 0.20 -24.54
CA CYS A 18 66.67 -0.22 -25.81
C CYS A 18 66.98 -1.71 -26.07
N LEU A 19 66.10 -2.34 -26.85
CA LEU A 19 66.22 -3.62 -27.56
C LEU A 19 65.84 -4.92 -26.82
N SER A 20 64.55 -5.22 -26.83
CA SER A 20 64.08 -6.49 -27.42
C SER A 20 62.79 -6.26 -28.20
N VAL A 21 62.94 -6.21 -29.53
CA VAL A 21 61.88 -6.15 -30.52
C VAL A 21 61.37 -7.57 -30.76
N GLY A 22 60.04 -7.73 -30.85
CA GLY A 22 59.45 -8.74 -31.73
C GLY A 22 58.43 -9.68 -31.10
N ALA A 23 57.20 -9.22 -30.89
CA ALA A 23 55.95 -9.97 -31.12
C ALA A 23 54.78 -9.14 -30.58
N GLY A 24 53.93 -8.60 -31.45
CA GLY A 24 52.75 -7.85 -30.98
C GLY A 24 52.06 -6.99 -32.03
N ALA A 25 52.59 -6.88 -33.25
CA ALA A 25 51.94 -6.11 -34.32
C ALA A 25 50.75 -6.85 -34.98
N ALA A 26 50.59 -8.17 -34.77
CA ALA A 26 49.51 -8.96 -35.36
C ALA A 26 48.21 -8.98 -34.52
N ASP A 27 48.29 -8.76 -33.21
CA ASP A 27 47.12 -8.81 -32.32
C ASP A 27 46.34 -7.49 -32.25
N TYR A 28 46.98 -6.37 -32.56
CA TYR A 28 46.33 -5.05 -32.58
C TYR A 28 45.36 -4.87 -33.76
N ILE A 29 45.69 -5.45 -34.94
CA ILE A 29 44.81 -5.39 -36.13
C ILE A 29 43.51 -6.19 -35.90
N ASN A 30 43.56 -7.21 -35.05
CA ASN A 30 42.39 -8.00 -34.69
C ASN A 30 41.49 -7.28 -33.67
N LEU A 31 42.07 -6.49 -32.75
CA LEU A 31 41.33 -5.73 -31.76
C LEU A 31 40.49 -4.61 -32.39
N GLU A 32 41.04 -3.84 -33.33
CA GLU A 32 40.29 -2.80 -34.06
C GLU A 32 39.09 -3.38 -34.82
N GLY A 33 39.31 -4.53 -35.49
CA GLY A 33 38.26 -5.26 -36.20
C GLY A 33 37.22 -5.91 -35.28
N ARG A 34 37.62 -6.30 -34.05
CA ARG A 34 36.71 -6.84 -33.02
C ARG A 34 35.94 -5.72 -32.33
N VAL A 35 36.54 -4.57 -32.07
CA VAL A 35 35.88 -3.39 -31.50
C VAL A 35 34.87 -2.82 -32.48
N GLY A 36 35.23 -2.61 -33.75
CA GLY A 36 34.27 -2.16 -34.76
C GLY A 36 33.15 -3.18 -35.06
N ARG A 37 33.40 -4.48 -34.85
CA ARG A 37 32.35 -5.52 -34.91
C ARG A 37 31.47 -5.49 -33.67
N LEU A 38 32.03 -5.28 -32.48
CA LEU A 38 31.28 -5.14 -31.23
C LEU A 38 30.45 -3.85 -31.23
N GLU A 39 30.97 -2.75 -31.74
CA GLU A 39 30.27 -1.47 -31.90
C GLU A 39 29.11 -1.60 -32.90
N ARG A 40 29.32 -2.27 -34.04
CA ARG A 40 28.25 -2.59 -34.99
C ARG A 40 27.22 -3.57 -34.44
N ILE A 41 27.64 -4.53 -33.61
CA ILE A 41 26.72 -5.44 -32.90
C ILE A 41 25.94 -4.68 -31.83
N LEU A 42 26.58 -3.80 -31.04
CA LEU A 42 25.93 -2.97 -30.02
C LEU A 42 24.96 -1.96 -30.63
N GLU A 43 25.31 -1.27 -31.72
CA GLU A 43 24.40 -0.36 -32.42
C GLU A 43 23.20 -1.07 -33.05
N ASN A 44 23.42 -2.25 -33.66
CA ASN A 44 22.34 -3.01 -34.29
C ASN A 44 21.49 -3.80 -33.27
N GLN A 45 22.09 -4.25 -32.16
CA GLN A 45 21.42 -5.00 -31.09
C GLN A 45 20.64 -4.05 -30.16
N SER A 46 21.23 -2.94 -29.72
CA SER A 46 20.51 -1.96 -28.88
C SER A 46 19.40 -1.24 -29.65
N GLY A 47 19.59 -0.97 -30.96
CA GLY A 47 18.56 -0.38 -31.80
C GLY A 47 17.37 -1.31 -32.04
N SER A 48 17.61 -2.60 -32.25
CA SER A 48 16.54 -3.61 -32.40
C SER A 48 15.84 -3.93 -31.08
N GLU A 49 16.57 -3.97 -29.97
CA GLU A 49 16.02 -4.18 -28.63
C GLU A 49 15.14 -3.00 -28.18
N LEU A 50 15.55 -1.76 -28.47
CA LEU A 50 14.73 -0.57 -28.24
C LEU A 50 13.47 -0.54 -29.11
N LEU A 51 13.56 -0.95 -30.38
CA LEU A 51 12.40 -1.05 -31.27
C LEU A 51 11.42 -2.13 -30.79
N MET A 52 11.92 -3.27 -30.33
CA MET A 52 11.08 -4.31 -29.71
C MET A 52 10.43 -3.81 -28.41
N GLN A 53 11.15 -3.07 -27.57
CA GLN A 53 10.60 -2.48 -26.35
C GLN A 53 9.52 -1.42 -26.67
N MET A 54 9.73 -0.61 -27.70
CA MET A 54 8.75 0.38 -28.15
C MET A 54 7.49 -0.31 -28.69
N GLN A 55 7.65 -1.38 -29.46
CA GLN A 55 6.53 -2.19 -29.96
C GLN A 55 5.79 -2.92 -28.82
N GLN A 56 6.51 -3.41 -27.82
CA GLN A 56 5.94 -4.01 -26.62
C GLN A 56 5.12 -2.98 -25.84
N LEU A 57 5.67 -1.79 -25.59
CA LEU A 57 4.95 -0.69 -24.92
C LEU A 57 3.69 -0.27 -25.69
N GLN A 58 3.75 -0.23 -27.02
CA GLN A 58 2.56 0.07 -27.82
C GLN A 58 1.49 -1.01 -27.70
N THR A 59 1.89 -2.28 -27.64
CA THR A 59 0.98 -3.41 -27.47
C THR A 59 0.33 -3.37 -26.08
N GLU A 60 1.12 -3.11 -25.04
CA GLU A 60 0.65 -2.97 -23.67
C GLU A 60 -0.31 -1.79 -23.52
N MET A 61 -0.05 -0.66 -24.17
CA MET A 61 -0.96 0.49 -24.20
C MET A 61 -2.30 0.16 -24.88
N GLN A 62 -2.30 -0.66 -25.93
CA GLN A 62 -3.53 -1.13 -26.58
C GLN A 62 -4.31 -2.08 -25.68
N GLU A 63 -3.62 -2.98 -24.99
CA GLU A 63 -4.24 -3.92 -24.05
C GLU A 63 -4.84 -3.19 -22.84
N LEU A 64 -4.11 -2.26 -22.24
CA LEU A 64 -4.60 -1.42 -21.15
C LEU A 64 -5.82 -0.60 -21.56
N ARG A 65 -5.85 -0.09 -22.79
CA ARG A 65 -7.02 0.59 -23.34
C ARG A 65 -8.22 -0.34 -23.48
N GLY A 66 -8.00 -1.56 -23.97
CA GLY A 66 -9.06 -2.58 -24.04
C GLY A 66 -9.61 -2.93 -22.65
N MET A 67 -8.73 -3.06 -21.65
CA MET A 67 -9.12 -3.31 -20.27
C MET A 67 -9.95 -2.15 -19.69
N LEU A 68 -9.57 -0.90 -19.98
CA LEU A 68 -10.34 0.28 -19.58
C LEU A 68 -11.73 0.31 -20.23
N GLU A 69 -11.84 -0.05 -21.51
CA GLU A 69 -13.13 -0.14 -22.21
C GLU A 69 -14.02 -1.24 -21.61
N SER A 70 -13.44 -2.40 -21.29
CA SER A 70 -14.15 -3.49 -20.60
C SER A 70 -14.66 -3.07 -19.22
N GLN A 71 -13.80 -2.46 -18.39
CA GLN A 71 -14.18 -1.99 -17.06
C GLN A 71 -15.26 -0.91 -17.12
N LYS A 72 -15.19 -0.01 -18.11
CA LYS A 72 -16.22 1.01 -18.32
C LYS A 72 -17.57 0.38 -18.65
N LEU A 73 -17.59 -0.63 -19.52
CA LEU A 73 -18.82 -1.32 -19.90
C LEU A 73 -19.41 -2.10 -18.70
N GLU A 74 -18.56 -2.73 -17.89
CA GLU A 74 -18.97 -3.40 -16.66
C GLU A 74 -19.57 -2.41 -15.65
N LEU A 75 -18.95 -1.24 -15.46
CA LEU A 75 -19.49 -0.18 -14.60
C LEU A 75 -20.85 0.31 -15.11
N ASP A 76 -21.03 0.48 -16.41
CA ASP A 76 -22.31 0.89 -16.99
C ASP A 76 -23.39 -0.18 -16.80
N LYS A 77 -23.03 -1.47 -16.90
CA LYS A 77 -23.93 -2.58 -16.60
C LYS A 77 -24.34 -2.58 -15.12
N LEU A 78 -23.39 -2.41 -14.20
CA LEU A 78 -23.66 -2.39 -12.76
C LEU A 78 -24.58 -1.22 -12.39
N LYS A 79 -24.35 -0.03 -12.97
CA LYS A 79 -25.22 1.15 -12.77
C LYS A 79 -26.63 0.95 -13.29
N ARG A 80 -26.80 0.28 -14.44
CA ARG A 80 -28.13 -0.07 -14.97
C ARG A 80 -28.85 -1.02 -14.03
N GLN A 81 -28.17 -2.10 -13.61
CA GLN A 81 -28.72 -3.07 -12.67
C GLN A 81 -29.13 -2.40 -11.34
N GLN A 82 -28.29 -1.51 -10.82
CA GLN A 82 -28.62 -0.73 -9.64
C GLN A 82 -29.90 0.08 -9.87
N ARG A 83 -29.99 0.84 -10.96
CA ARG A 83 -31.17 1.65 -11.29
C ARG A 83 -32.44 0.81 -11.37
N ASP A 84 -32.37 -0.34 -12.03
CA ASP A 84 -33.52 -1.24 -12.19
C ASP A 84 -33.98 -1.79 -10.83
N GLN A 85 -33.03 -2.13 -9.93
CA GLN A 85 -33.35 -2.52 -8.55
C GLN A 85 -34.01 -1.38 -7.76
N TYR A 86 -33.58 -0.13 -7.93
CA TYR A 86 -34.23 1.03 -7.30
C TYR A 86 -35.67 1.21 -7.80
N LEU A 87 -35.92 1.03 -9.10
CA LEU A 87 -37.26 1.15 -9.68
C LEU A 87 -38.21 0.04 -9.21
N ASP A 88 -37.74 -1.19 -9.05
CA ASP A 88 -38.54 -2.29 -8.47
C ASP A 88 -38.89 -2.01 -7.00
N ILE A 89 -37.92 -1.54 -6.20
CA ILE A 89 -38.15 -1.19 -4.80
C ILE A 89 -39.19 -0.06 -4.67
N ASP A 90 -39.10 0.98 -5.51
CA ASP A 90 -40.05 2.10 -5.51
C ASP A 90 -41.47 1.67 -5.93
N SER A 91 -41.57 0.80 -6.95
CA SER A 91 -42.85 0.23 -7.38
C SER A 91 -43.52 -0.63 -6.30
N ARG A 92 -42.72 -1.39 -5.53
CA ARG A 92 -43.21 -2.18 -4.38
C ARG A 92 -43.60 -1.29 -3.20
N LEU A 93 -42.81 -0.27 -2.88
CA LEU A 93 -43.17 0.70 -1.84
C LEU A 93 -44.44 1.47 -2.19
N GLY A 94 -44.59 1.88 -3.46
CA GLY A 94 -45.79 2.56 -3.96
C GLY A 94 -47.04 1.67 -3.92
N SER A 95 -46.92 0.39 -4.25
CA SER A 95 -48.05 -0.56 -4.16
C SER A 95 -48.42 -0.93 -2.72
N ILE A 96 -47.44 -0.98 -1.80
CA ILE A 96 -47.70 -1.17 -0.36
C ILE A 96 -48.37 0.08 0.25
N ASN A 97 -47.97 1.28 -0.15
CA ASN A 97 -48.59 2.52 0.32
C ASN A 97 -49.92 2.88 -0.39
N GLY A 98 -50.17 2.36 -1.60
CA GLY A 98 -51.33 2.70 -2.44
C GLY A 98 -52.44 1.65 -2.48
N GLY A 99 -52.30 0.52 -1.78
CA GLY A 99 -53.16 -0.67 -1.93
C GLY A 99 -53.88 -1.11 -0.65
N GLY A 100 -54.53 -0.16 0.04
CA GLY A 100 -55.37 -0.43 1.23
C GLY A 100 -56.87 -0.36 0.94
N SER A 101 -57.38 -1.07 -0.07
CA SER A 101 -58.79 -1.51 -0.14
C SER A 101 -59.04 -2.33 -1.42
N ASN A 102 -58.85 -3.65 -1.32
CA ASN A 102 -59.84 -4.64 -1.77
C ASN A 102 -59.27 -6.05 -1.58
N GLN A 103 -59.92 -6.82 -0.70
CA GLN A 103 -59.84 -8.28 -0.73
C GLN A 103 -60.32 -8.79 -2.10
N PRO A 104 -59.76 -9.92 -2.54
CA PRO A 104 -60.66 -11.04 -2.82
C PRO A 104 -60.24 -12.29 -2.04
N SER A 105 -61.21 -12.84 -1.32
CA SER A 105 -61.24 -14.22 -0.86
C SER A 105 -61.41 -15.17 -2.05
N LEU A 106 -60.58 -16.20 -2.14
CA LEU A 106 -60.84 -17.39 -2.95
C LEU A 106 -60.42 -18.64 -2.15
N SER A 107 -61.42 -19.46 -1.89
CA SER A 107 -61.33 -20.77 -1.25
C SER A 107 -60.63 -21.78 -2.16
N THR A 108 -59.70 -22.56 -1.63
CA THR A 108 -59.23 -23.79 -2.30
C THR A 108 -58.96 -24.90 -1.29
N THR A 109 -59.89 -25.85 -1.30
CA THR A 109 -59.78 -27.31 -1.14
C THR A 109 -58.52 -27.90 -0.47
N VAL A 110 -58.80 -28.65 0.60
CA VAL A 110 -57.96 -29.65 1.28
C VAL A 110 -57.15 -30.51 0.31
N GLY A 111 -55.82 -30.49 0.48
CA GLY A 111 -54.86 -31.41 -0.09
C GLY A 111 -53.72 -31.62 0.90
N ASN A 112 -53.69 -32.79 1.51
CA ASN A 112 -52.76 -33.21 2.55
C ASN A 112 -51.32 -33.28 1.98
N ALA A 113 -50.41 -32.44 2.46
CA ALA A 113 -48.97 -32.55 2.17
C ALA A 113 -48.15 -32.07 3.36
N THR A 114 -47.71 -33.04 4.16
CA THR A 114 -46.73 -32.93 5.24
C THR A 114 -45.37 -32.55 4.65
N PRO A 115 -44.73 -31.44 5.05
CA PRO A 115 -43.34 -31.16 4.67
C PRO A 115 -42.40 -31.95 5.59
N THR A 116 -41.77 -32.98 5.04
CA THR A 116 -40.70 -33.74 5.70
C THR A 116 -39.45 -32.86 5.78
N LEU A 117 -39.03 -32.51 7.01
CA LEU A 117 -37.76 -31.86 7.30
C LEU A 117 -36.63 -32.91 7.37
N PRO A 118 -35.43 -32.62 6.86
CA PRO A 118 -34.27 -33.50 6.97
C PRO A 118 -33.78 -33.61 8.43
N SER A 119 -33.54 -34.86 8.85
CA SER A 119 -33.05 -35.25 10.17
C SER A 119 -31.69 -34.61 10.51
N GLY A 120 -31.60 -33.95 11.65
CA GLY A 120 -30.31 -33.44 12.16
C GLY A 120 -30.36 -32.42 13.29
N VAL A 121 -31.53 -32.01 13.76
CA VAL A 121 -31.65 -31.11 14.93
C VAL A 121 -32.20 -31.88 16.13
N ILE A 122 -31.30 -32.17 17.06
CA ILE A 122 -31.63 -32.68 18.39
C ILE A 122 -32.28 -31.56 19.21
N ASP A 123 -33.38 -31.94 19.84
CA ASP A 123 -34.24 -31.19 20.75
C ASP A 123 -33.44 -30.57 21.91
N ALA A 124 -33.64 -29.28 22.15
CA ALA A 124 -33.17 -28.56 23.32
C ALA A 124 -34.38 -28.14 24.16
N SER A 125 -34.82 -29.04 25.03
CA SER A 125 -35.81 -28.77 26.06
C SER A 125 -35.28 -29.17 27.45
N GLY A 126 -34.96 -28.13 28.23
CA GLY A 126 -35.33 -28.00 29.65
C GLY A 126 -34.76 -28.97 30.70
N GLY A 127 -33.83 -28.44 31.50
CA GLY A 127 -33.97 -28.43 32.97
C GLY A 127 -33.30 -29.54 33.77
N GLY A 128 -32.37 -29.15 34.66
CA GLY A 128 -31.88 -30.02 35.74
C GLY A 128 -30.67 -29.45 36.48
N PHE A 129 -30.91 -28.73 37.57
CA PHE A 129 -29.91 -28.36 38.58
C PHE A 129 -29.52 -29.56 39.46
N SER A 130 -28.31 -29.48 40.04
CA SER A 130 -27.73 -30.20 41.22
C SER A 130 -26.42 -30.89 40.83
N GLN A 131 -25.30 -30.85 41.55
CA GLN A 131 -24.89 -30.26 42.82
C GLN A 131 -23.35 -30.45 42.90
N SER A 132 -22.70 -29.60 43.70
CA SER A 132 -21.33 -29.64 44.24
C SER A 132 -20.52 -30.94 44.16
N ALA A 133 -19.21 -30.83 43.89
CA ALA A 133 -18.19 -30.95 44.95
C ALA A 133 -16.75 -30.79 44.43
N SER A 134 -15.94 -30.23 45.32
CA SER A 134 -14.53 -29.86 45.28
C SER A 134 -13.54 -30.94 44.84
N GLY A 135 -12.42 -30.49 44.27
CA GLY A 135 -11.22 -31.30 44.07
C GLY A 135 -10.02 -30.46 43.65
N ASN A 136 -9.36 -29.84 44.63
CA ASN A 136 -8.01 -29.27 44.52
C ASN A 136 -7.03 -30.27 43.89
N THR A 137 -6.17 -29.83 42.97
CA THR A 137 -4.73 -30.16 43.02
C THR A 137 -3.93 -29.07 42.31
N GLN A 138 -3.14 -28.37 43.13
CA GLN A 138 -2.03 -27.51 42.75
C GLN A 138 -0.90 -28.35 42.15
N VAL A 139 -0.22 -27.83 41.13
CA VAL A 139 1.23 -28.04 41.00
C VAL A 139 1.86 -26.69 40.67
N GLN A 140 2.73 -26.26 41.58
CA GLN A 140 3.51 -25.03 41.55
C GLN A 140 5.01 -25.39 41.35
N PRO A 141 5.95 -24.44 41.39
CA PRO A 141 6.94 -24.16 40.34
C PRO A 141 8.31 -24.83 40.58
N GLN A 142 9.19 -24.87 39.58
CA GLN A 142 10.62 -25.08 39.82
C GLN A 142 11.50 -24.14 38.98
N SER A 143 12.12 -23.20 39.69
CA SER A 143 13.38 -22.55 39.37
C SER A 143 14.53 -23.34 40.02
N GLY A 144 15.64 -23.49 39.30
CA GLY A 144 16.88 -24.09 39.80
C GLY A 144 18.05 -23.75 38.87
N ALA A 145 19.05 -23.05 39.40
CA ALA A 145 20.16 -22.47 38.66
C ALA A 145 21.45 -23.32 38.70
N ALA A 146 22.29 -23.06 37.68
CA ALA A 146 23.75 -23.13 37.65
C ALA A 146 24.50 -24.48 37.52
N GLY A 147 25.32 -24.56 36.45
CA GLY A 147 26.42 -25.52 36.27
C GLY A 147 27.20 -25.22 34.97
N LEU A 148 28.46 -24.79 35.12
CA LEU A 148 29.36 -24.21 34.12
C LEU A 148 30.09 -25.27 33.27
N ALA A 149 30.31 -25.01 31.97
CA ALA A 149 31.50 -25.45 31.24
C ALA A 149 31.71 -24.62 29.95
N GLU A 150 32.92 -24.07 29.83
CA GLU A 150 33.39 -23.14 28.81
C GLU A 150 33.75 -23.83 27.48
N SER A 151 33.54 -23.13 26.35
CA SER A 151 34.35 -23.31 25.14
C SER A 151 34.36 -22.00 24.35
N TYR A 152 35.55 -21.42 24.21
CA TYR A 152 35.83 -20.17 23.50
C TYR A 152 35.99 -20.43 21.99
N GLY A 153 35.22 -19.72 21.15
CA GLY A 153 35.28 -19.68 19.68
C GLY A 153 34.35 -18.58 19.13
N PRO A 154 34.65 -17.97 17.96
CA PRO A 154 34.65 -16.52 17.76
C PRO A 154 33.26 -15.87 17.84
N VAL A 155 33.24 -14.63 18.33
CA VAL A 155 32.07 -13.79 18.65
C VAL A 155 31.03 -13.75 17.52
N GLY A 156 30.10 -14.70 17.55
CA GLY A 156 28.77 -14.56 16.99
C GLY A 156 27.94 -13.80 18.02
N ILE A 157 27.62 -12.55 17.73
CA ILE A 157 26.61 -11.81 18.46
C ILE A 157 25.36 -12.71 18.51
N PRO A 158 24.80 -13.06 19.68
CA PRO A 158 23.48 -13.68 19.68
C PRO A 158 22.56 -12.69 18.97
N SER A 159 22.06 -13.05 17.79
CA SER A 159 20.99 -12.29 17.16
C SER A 159 19.89 -12.21 18.21
N LEU A 160 19.69 -11.01 18.74
CA LEU A 160 18.46 -10.66 19.42
C LEU A 160 17.34 -11.18 18.53
N PRO A 161 16.32 -11.86 19.07
CA PRO A 161 15.17 -12.23 18.26
C PRO A 161 14.68 -10.96 17.57
N SER A 162 14.82 -10.90 16.25
CA SER A 162 14.22 -9.83 15.46
C SER A 162 12.74 -9.77 15.87
N PRO A 163 12.15 -8.59 16.06
CA PRO A 163 10.77 -8.43 16.54
C PRO A 163 9.69 -9.05 15.63
N GLU A 164 10.07 -9.80 14.60
CA GLU A 164 9.20 -10.43 13.61
C GLU A 164 8.58 -11.77 14.04
N THR A 165 8.91 -12.31 15.21
CA THR A 165 8.44 -13.68 15.58
C THR A 165 7.36 -13.76 16.65
N VAL A 166 6.80 -12.64 17.11
CA VAL A 166 5.64 -12.64 18.05
C VAL A 166 4.47 -11.74 17.60
N GLY A 167 4.55 -11.09 16.44
CA GLY A 167 3.44 -10.31 15.89
C GLY A 167 3.51 -10.32 14.36
N GLY A 168 2.35 -10.39 13.70
CA GLY A 168 2.25 -10.39 12.24
C GLY A 168 3.11 -9.30 11.60
N ASN A 169 3.56 -9.57 10.37
CA ASN A 169 4.43 -8.66 9.64
C ASN A 169 3.71 -7.32 9.34
N GLU A 170 4.45 -6.29 8.93
CA GLU A 170 3.89 -4.96 8.64
C GLU A 170 2.71 -5.01 7.66
N ARG A 171 2.79 -5.91 6.66
CA ARG A 171 1.74 -6.11 5.66
C ARG A 171 0.44 -6.57 6.29
N ASP A 172 0.50 -7.56 7.18
CA ASP A 172 -0.67 -8.11 7.85
C ASP A 172 -1.34 -7.04 8.73
N ALA A 173 -0.53 -6.27 9.47
CA ALA A 173 -1.04 -5.15 10.27
C ALA A 173 -1.71 -4.07 9.40
N TYR A 174 -1.15 -3.78 8.22
CA TYR A 174 -1.74 -2.84 7.27
C TYR A 174 -3.06 -3.35 6.73
N THR A 175 -3.10 -4.62 6.30
CA THR A 175 -4.30 -5.26 5.77
C THR A 175 -5.42 -5.27 6.80
N GLU A 176 -5.15 -5.63 8.05
CA GLU A 176 -6.12 -5.61 9.13
C GLU A 176 -6.72 -4.20 9.34
N ALA A 177 -5.87 -3.18 9.48
CA ALA A 177 -6.31 -1.80 9.68
C ALA A 177 -7.16 -1.30 8.50
N PHE A 178 -6.79 -1.70 7.27
CA PHE A 178 -7.50 -1.31 6.06
C PHE A 178 -8.86 -2.04 5.92
N GLU A 179 -8.97 -3.31 6.32
CA GLU A 179 -10.26 -4.01 6.35
C GLU A 179 -11.23 -3.37 7.34
N LEU A 180 -10.76 -2.98 8.52
CA LEU A 180 -11.57 -2.22 9.50
C LEU A 180 -12.10 -0.91 8.90
N LEU A 181 -11.27 -0.20 8.13
CA LEU A 181 -11.68 1.01 7.42
C LEU A 181 -12.75 0.72 6.36
N LYS A 182 -12.59 -0.35 5.58
CA LYS A 182 -13.59 -0.79 4.58
C LYS A 182 -14.93 -1.14 5.21
N GLU A 183 -14.90 -1.76 6.39
CA GLU A 183 -16.07 -2.06 7.21
C GLU A 183 -16.66 -0.83 7.92
N ARG A 184 -16.09 0.36 7.72
CA ARG A 184 -16.47 1.63 8.37
C ARG A 184 -16.32 1.61 9.90
N LYS A 185 -15.53 0.68 10.44
CA LYS A 185 -15.18 0.62 11.86
C LYS A 185 -14.05 1.61 12.14
N TYR A 186 -14.36 2.90 11.98
CA TYR A 186 -13.38 3.97 11.95
C TYR A 186 -12.52 4.06 13.22
N ASP A 187 -13.10 3.90 14.41
CA ASP A 187 -12.33 3.95 15.67
C ASP A 187 -11.33 2.79 15.77
N GLN A 188 -11.75 1.58 15.38
CA GLN A 188 -10.88 0.41 15.37
C GLN A 188 -9.78 0.54 14.32
N ALA A 189 -10.11 1.06 13.14
CA ALA A 189 -9.14 1.35 12.09
C ALA A 189 -8.10 2.37 12.55
N ILE A 190 -8.52 3.43 13.25
CA ILE A 190 -7.61 4.42 13.85
C ILE A 190 -6.66 3.76 14.84
N THR A 191 -7.15 2.91 15.76
CA THR A 191 -6.29 2.18 16.70
C THR A 191 -5.29 1.30 15.95
N ALA A 192 -5.75 0.52 14.97
CA ALA A 192 -4.91 -0.40 14.20
C ALA A 192 -3.83 0.34 13.38
N PHE A 193 -4.18 1.45 12.72
CA PHE A 193 -3.20 2.26 11.99
C PHE A 193 -2.18 2.93 12.92
N ASN A 194 -2.60 3.43 14.09
CA ASN A 194 -1.65 3.97 15.06
C ASN A 194 -0.68 2.89 15.58
N ASP A 195 -1.19 1.69 15.85
CA ASP A 195 -0.36 0.57 16.28
C ASP A 195 0.63 0.12 15.19
N LEU A 196 0.21 0.15 13.93
CA LEU A 196 1.11 -0.08 12.79
C LEU A 196 2.21 0.99 12.75
N LEU A 197 1.84 2.27 12.78
CA LEU A 197 2.80 3.38 12.69
C LEU A 197 3.74 3.47 13.89
N ARG A 198 3.33 2.97 15.05
CA ARG A 198 4.18 2.84 16.24
C ARG A 198 5.19 1.71 16.11
N ARG A 199 4.78 0.56 15.55
CA ARG A 199 5.65 -0.62 15.36
C ARG A 199 6.57 -0.48 14.16
N TYR A 200 6.10 0.13 13.08
CA TYR A 200 6.78 0.26 11.79
C TYR A 200 6.80 1.75 11.35
N PRO A 201 7.49 2.64 12.09
CA PRO A 201 7.45 4.08 11.83
C PRO A 201 8.03 4.50 10.47
N GLN A 202 8.92 3.69 9.89
CA GLN A 202 9.52 3.86 8.57
C GLN A 202 9.31 2.64 7.67
N GLY A 203 8.28 1.85 7.96
CA GLY A 203 7.97 0.65 7.19
C GLY A 203 7.46 0.94 5.78
N GLN A 204 7.40 -0.08 4.94
CA GLN A 204 7.04 0.05 3.52
C GLN A 204 5.58 0.51 3.30
N PHE A 205 4.72 0.33 4.30
CA PHE A 205 3.33 0.78 4.29
C PHE A 205 3.09 1.99 5.21
N SER A 206 4.13 2.50 5.86
CA SER A 206 3.99 3.60 6.83
C SER A 206 3.39 4.87 6.23
N ASP A 207 3.74 5.21 4.98
CA ASP A 207 3.19 6.36 4.27
C ASP A 207 1.71 6.18 3.91
N ASN A 208 1.35 4.99 3.41
CA ASN A 208 -0.01 4.59 3.09
C ASN A 208 -0.88 4.53 4.34
N ALA A 209 -0.38 3.92 5.42
CA ALA A 209 -1.06 3.83 6.70
C ALA A 209 -1.34 5.22 7.28
N ARG A 210 -0.36 6.13 7.23
CA ARG A 210 -0.54 7.50 7.70
C ARG A 210 -1.55 8.27 6.85
N TYR A 211 -1.54 8.08 5.53
CA TYR A 211 -2.54 8.66 4.63
C TYR A 211 -3.96 8.19 4.99
N TRP A 212 -4.16 6.88 5.16
CA TRP A 212 -5.48 6.33 5.49
C TRP A 212 -5.93 6.67 6.89
N LEU A 213 -5.02 6.77 7.86
CA LEU A 213 -5.31 7.28 9.19
C LEU A 213 -5.86 8.71 9.12
N ALA A 214 -5.20 9.59 8.36
CA ALA A 214 -5.63 10.97 8.15
C ALA A 214 -7.01 11.05 7.45
N GLU A 215 -7.23 10.24 6.41
CA GLU A 215 -8.55 10.14 5.76
C GLU A 215 -9.63 9.63 6.72
N THR A 216 -9.30 8.67 7.58
CA THR A 216 -10.24 8.13 8.57
C THR A 216 -10.68 9.22 9.55
N TYR A 217 -9.72 10.00 10.06
CA TYR A 217 -10.03 11.17 10.90
C TYR A 217 -10.86 12.23 10.15
N TYR A 218 -10.56 12.47 8.87
CA TYR A 218 -11.30 13.42 8.05
C TYR A 218 -12.77 13.01 7.89
N VAL A 219 -13.03 11.72 7.62
CA VAL A 219 -14.39 11.17 7.54
C VAL A 219 -15.14 11.29 8.87
N GLN A 220 -14.46 11.09 9.99
CA GLN A 220 -15.03 11.31 11.33
C GLN A 220 -15.20 12.79 11.71
N ARG A 221 -14.88 13.73 10.81
CA ARG A 221 -14.90 15.19 11.05
C ARG A 221 -13.91 15.65 12.13
N ASN A 222 -12.93 14.82 12.48
CA ASN A 222 -11.80 15.23 13.31
C ASN A 222 -10.73 15.92 12.43
N LEU A 223 -11.06 17.14 12.01
CA LEU A 223 -10.26 17.92 11.06
C LEU A 223 -8.86 18.22 11.60
N THR A 224 -8.73 18.48 12.90
CA THR A 224 -7.44 18.77 13.54
C THR A 224 -6.50 17.56 13.51
N ALA A 225 -7.00 16.37 13.86
CA ALA A 225 -6.18 15.15 13.80
C ALA A 225 -5.83 14.77 12.36
N ALA A 226 -6.79 14.89 11.43
CA ALA A 226 -6.56 14.63 10.02
C ALA A 226 -5.46 15.54 9.45
N LEU A 227 -5.51 16.84 9.75
CA LEU A 227 -4.51 17.81 9.32
C LEU A 227 -3.11 17.43 9.83
N SER A 228 -3.00 17.11 11.13
CA SER A 228 -1.73 16.75 11.74
C SER A 228 -1.08 15.51 11.10
N GLU A 229 -1.87 14.47 10.77
CA GLU A 229 -1.33 13.27 10.15
C GLU A 229 -0.91 13.48 8.70
N PHE A 230 -1.65 14.29 7.93
CA PHE A 230 -1.21 14.66 6.57
C PHE A 230 0.07 15.49 6.61
N GLU A 231 0.19 16.46 7.52
CA GLU A 231 1.42 17.25 7.69
C GLU A 231 2.61 16.37 8.08
N ARG A 232 2.41 15.40 8.99
CA ARG A 232 3.46 14.42 9.30
C ARG A 232 3.84 13.58 8.10
N LEU A 233 2.91 13.21 7.22
CA LEU A 233 3.23 12.50 5.99
C LEU A 233 4.18 13.32 5.12
N LEU A 234 3.93 14.63 4.97
CA LEU A 234 4.81 15.51 4.21
C LEU A 234 6.21 15.64 4.84
N GLN A 235 6.30 15.63 6.16
CA GLN A 235 7.57 15.76 6.89
C GLN A 235 8.39 14.47 6.89
N LEU A 236 7.73 13.33 7.14
CA LEU A 236 8.38 12.04 7.34
C LEU A 236 8.57 11.27 6.03
N ASN A 237 7.66 11.43 5.07
CA ASN A 237 7.64 10.69 3.82
C ASN A 237 7.54 11.63 2.59
N PRO A 238 8.45 12.62 2.42
CA PRO A 238 8.35 13.65 1.38
C PRO A 238 8.46 13.13 -0.05
N GLN A 239 8.93 11.90 -0.25
CA GLN A 239 9.02 11.24 -1.55
C GLN A 239 7.87 10.25 -1.81
N SER A 240 6.92 10.13 -0.87
CA SER A 240 5.81 9.20 -1.03
C SER A 240 4.92 9.59 -2.22
N PRO A 241 4.42 8.62 -3.00
CA PRO A 241 3.37 8.86 -4.00
C PRO A 241 2.08 9.45 -3.42
N LYS A 242 1.89 9.41 -2.09
CA LYS A 242 0.74 10.02 -1.40
C LYS A 242 0.88 11.51 -1.15
N VAL A 243 2.07 12.08 -1.33
CA VAL A 243 2.35 13.50 -1.05
C VAL A 243 1.42 14.45 -1.81
N PRO A 244 1.20 14.33 -3.14
CA PRO A 244 0.29 15.24 -3.86
C PRO A 244 -1.13 15.19 -3.29
N GLY A 245 -1.63 13.98 -3.03
CA GLY A 245 -2.95 13.77 -2.46
C GLY A 245 -3.07 14.31 -1.04
N ALA A 246 -2.05 14.12 -0.20
CA ALA A 246 -2.00 14.65 1.16
C ALA A 246 -2.00 16.19 1.16
N MET A 247 -1.21 16.82 0.28
CA MET A 247 -1.20 18.28 0.13
C MET A 247 -2.57 18.82 -0.29
N LEU A 248 -3.25 18.15 -1.23
CA LEU A 248 -4.62 18.51 -1.60
C LEU A 248 -5.57 18.41 -0.41
N LYS A 249 -5.47 17.34 0.38
CA LYS A 249 -6.33 17.09 1.54
C LYS A 249 -6.12 18.10 2.65
N ILE A 250 -4.89 18.54 2.90
CA ILE A 250 -4.59 19.66 3.81
C ILE A 250 -5.40 20.91 3.40
N GLY A 251 -5.34 21.30 2.13
CA GLY A 251 -6.12 22.45 1.64
C GLY A 251 -7.64 22.25 1.77
N PHE A 252 -8.14 21.03 1.57
CA PHE A 252 -9.56 20.71 1.76
C PHE A 252 -9.98 20.75 3.23
N ILE A 253 -9.12 20.29 4.13
CA ILE A 253 -9.37 20.34 5.57
C ILE A 253 -9.44 21.79 6.04
N GLN A 254 -8.48 22.63 5.63
CA GLN A 254 -8.46 24.05 5.96
C GLN A 254 -9.71 24.77 5.43
N TYR A 255 -10.14 24.43 4.20
CA TYR A 255 -11.41 24.92 3.65
C TYR A 255 -12.59 24.51 4.54
N ASP A 256 -12.66 23.25 4.94
CA ASP A 256 -13.76 22.74 5.77
C ASP A 256 -13.73 23.33 7.20
N GLN A 257 -12.56 23.74 7.68
CA GLN A 257 -12.36 24.53 8.91
C GLN A 257 -12.75 26.01 8.75
N LYS A 258 -13.10 26.44 7.53
CA LYS A 258 -13.37 27.84 7.13
C LYS A 258 -12.14 28.76 7.20
N ASP A 259 -10.94 28.19 7.28
CA ASP A 259 -9.69 28.92 7.15
C ASP A 259 -9.34 29.08 5.67
N PHE A 260 -10.12 29.95 5.01
CA PHE A 260 -10.03 30.14 3.57
C PHE A 260 -8.71 30.75 3.11
N GLU A 261 -8.05 31.54 3.98
CA GLU A 261 -6.76 32.14 3.65
C GLU A 261 -5.67 31.07 3.62
N GLN A 262 -5.60 30.20 4.63
CA GLN A 262 -4.65 29.08 4.62
C GLN A 262 -4.99 28.04 3.53
N ALA A 263 -6.29 27.77 3.32
CA ALA A 263 -6.74 26.87 2.27
C ALA A 263 -6.25 27.32 0.89
N LYS A 264 -6.33 28.64 0.58
CA LYS A 264 -5.81 29.17 -0.68
C LYS A 264 -4.33 28.90 -0.84
N VAL A 265 -3.52 29.27 0.17
CA VAL A 265 -2.07 29.08 0.15
C VAL A 265 -1.70 27.61 -0.08
N SER A 266 -2.36 26.68 0.61
CA SER A 266 -2.11 25.24 0.46
C SER A 266 -2.50 24.72 -0.92
N LEU A 267 -3.67 25.13 -1.44
CA LEU A 267 -4.17 24.67 -2.74
C LEU A 267 -3.36 25.26 -3.90
N GLU A 268 -2.95 26.52 -3.81
CA GLU A 268 -2.03 27.16 -4.76
C GLU A 268 -0.68 26.44 -4.79
N ARG A 269 -0.17 26.02 -3.62
CA ARG A 269 1.05 25.20 -3.55
C ARG A 269 0.89 23.88 -4.28
N VAL A 270 -0.26 23.19 -4.16
CA VAL A 270 -0.53 21.95 -4.93
C VAL A 270 -0.44 22.21 -6.44
N ILE A 271 -1.02 23.32 -6.92
CA ILE A 271 -1.00 23.69 -8.33
C ILE A 271 0.42 24.03 -8.80
N ALA A 272 1.20 24.75 -7.99
CA ALA A 272 2.57 25.12 -8.32
C ALA A 272 3.53 23.91 -8.32
N THR A 273 3.38 23.00 -7.36
CA THR A 273 4.26 21.83 -7.21
C THR A 273 3.87 20.70 -8.18
N TYR A 274 2.58 20.50 -8.46
CA TYR A 274 2.08 19.39 -9.29
C TYR A 274 1.17 19.86 -10.44
N PRO A 275 1.63 20.75 -11.35
CA PRO A 275 0.76 21.49 -12.28
C PRO A 275 -0.08 20.63 -13.23
N ASN A 276 0.40 19.43 -13.59
CA ASN A 276 -0.25 18.52 -14.53
C ASN A 276 -0.97 17.34 -13.85
N SER A 277 -1.20 17.42 -12.54
CA SER A 277 -1.80 16.35 -11.76
C SER A 277 -3.33 16.48 -11.65
N THR A 278 -3.99 15.39 -11.27
CA THR A 278 -5.42 15.43 -10.93
C THR A 278 -5.64 16.31 -9.70
N GLU A 279 -4.71 16.29 -8.76
CA GLU A 279 -4.71 17.07 -7.53
C GLU A 279 -4.72 18.57 -7.82
N ALA A 280 -3.89 19.04 -8.76
CA ALA A 280 -3.90 20.44 -9.17
C ALA A 280 -5.23 20.87 -9.80
N ARG A 281 -5.85 20.00 -10.62
CA ARG A 281 -7.19 20.28 -11.17
C ARG A 281 -8.25 20.36 -10.08
N LEU A 282 -8.23 19.45 -9.10
CA LEU A 282 -9.14 19.47 -7.96
C LEU A 282 -8.89 20.70 -7.06
N ALA A 283 -7.63 21.11 -6.89
CA ALA A 283 -7.26 22.29 -6.13
C ALA A 283 -7.81 23.57 -6.77
N LYS A 284 -7.70 23.72 -8.11
CA LYS A 284 -8.30 24.84 -8.85
C LYS A 284 -9.80 24.96 -8.61
N GLY A 285 -10.54 23.85 -8.77
CA GLY A 285 -11.99 23.86 -8.54
C GLY A 285 -12.38 24.16 -7.09
N ARG A 286 -11.51 23.85 -6.11
CA ARG A 286 -11.72 24.26 -4.72
C ARG A 286 -11.46 25.75 -4.50
N LEU A 287 -10.42 26.31 -5.13
CA LEU A 287 -10.09 27.74 -5.05
C LEU A 287 -11.21 28.62 -5.63
N GLU A 288 -11.79 28.23 -6.76
CA GLU A 288 -12.92 28.94 -7.39
C GLU A 288 -14.08 29.12 -6.40
N ARG A 289 -14.46 28.05 -5.71
CA ARG A 289 -15.49 28.08 -4.66
C ARG A 289 -15.15 28.96 -3.46
N ILE A 290 -13.87 29.14 -3.14
CA ILE A 290 -13.46 30.10 -2.10
C ILE A 290 -13.68 31.53 -2.58
N GLY A 291 -13.39 31.82 -3.85
CA GLY A 291 -13.63 33.12 -4.46
C GLY A 291 -15.12 33.50 -4.47
N GLU A 292 -15.99 32.53 -4.79
CA GLU A 292 -17.45 32.71 -4.84
C GLU A 292 -18.13 32.86 -3.47
N SER A 293 -17.48 32.41 -2.40
CA SER A 293 -18.05 32.44 -1.03
C SER A 293 -17.72 33.70 -0.24
N LYS A 294 -17.00 34.66 -0.84
CA LYS A 294 -16.72 35.97 -0.25
C LYS A 294 -17.91 36.91 -0.54
N PRO A 295 -18.58 37.48 0.49
CA PRO A 295 -19.68 38.43 0.30
C PRO A 295 -19.23 39.76 -0.29
#